data_AF-A0A841E4X6-F1
#
_entry.id   AF-A0A841E4X6-F1
#
_cell.length_a   1.000
_cell.length_b   1.000
_cell.length_c   1.000
_cell.angle_alpha   90.00
_cell.angle_beta   90.00
_cell.angle_gamma   90.00
#
_symmetry.space_group_name_H-M   'P 1'
#
loop_
_entity.id
_entity.type
_entity.pdbx_description
1 polymer ?
#
loop_
_entity_poly.entity_id
_entity_poly.type
_entity_poly.pdbx_seq_one_letter_code
_entity_poly.pdbx_strand_id
1 'polypeptide(L)'
;MGLLPQVVERSLPMPDRFFTLGGDTGREIVHVPFDLEKSNSAGARCIDRSTFMNILLDQIHEQGVELVYGKRLHTLEQTPKAVEVTFTDGTKARGDVLIGAEGRRSPTRSHLFPQRAFRGLMSPSPQGLDKAGWSGGRWWAMGGAGRTIPAWSRRGCRG
;
A
#
# COMPACT_ATOMS: atom_id res chain seq x y z
N MET A 1 7.37 -17.39 13.47
CA MET A 1 8.33 -16.63 12.65
C MET A 1 8.90 -15.38 13.32
N GLY A 2 8.60 -15.05 14.60
CA GLY A 2 9.52 -14.32 15.49
C GLY A 2 10.14 -12.98 15.04
N LEU A 3 9.60 -12.30 14.03
CA LEU A 3 10.22 -11.10 13.45
C LEU A 3 9.96 -9.81 14.25
N LEU A 4 8.92 -9.81 15.08
CA LEU A 4 8.47 -8.63 15.79
C LEU A 4 9.57 -7.99 16.67
N PRO A 5 10.40 -8.73 17.44
CA PRO A 5 11.50 -8.15 18.19
C PRO A 5 12.48 -7.37 17.31
N GLN A 6 12.90 -7.93 16.17
CA GLN A 6 13.83 -7.28 15.25
C GLN A 6 13.22 -6.01 14.62
N VAL A 7 11.91 -6.05 14.31
CA VAL A 7 11.19 -4.89 13.79
C VAL A 7 11.07 -3.81 14.85
N VAL A 8 10.74 -4.15 16.09
CA VAL A 8 10.63 -3.19 17.20
C VAL A 8 11.97 -2.54 17.48
N GLU A 9 13.03 -3.32 17.58
CA GLU A 9 14.40 -2.85 17.85
C GLU A 9 14.90 -1.86 16.80
N ARG A 10 14.60 -2.09 15.52
CA ARG A 10 15.12 -1.30 14.40
C ARG A 10 14.15 -0.25 13.85
N SER A 11 13.04 0.01 14.55
CA SER A 11 12.04 1.01 14.18
C SER A 11 11.94 2.12 15.22
N LEU A 12 11.23 3.18 14.88
CA LEU A 12 10.80 4.22 15.80
C LEU A 12 9.32 4.03 16.13
N PRO A 13 8.86 4.41 17.33
CA PRO A 13 7.43 4.54 17.56
C PRO A 13 6.87 5.56 16.57
N MET A 14 5.65 5.29 16.08
CA MET A 14 4.91 6.29 15.32
C MET A 14 4.80 7.56 16.19
N PRO A 15 4.99 8.78 15.65
CA PRO A 15 4.81 9.98 16.44
C PRO A 15 3.32 10.18 16.78
N ASP A 16 3.05 10.66 17.99
CA ASP A 16 1.69 10.92 18.49
C ASP A 16 0.98 12.08 17.75
N ARG A 17 1.75 12.86 16.97
CA ARG A 17 1.29 14.10 16.37
C ARG A 17 1.54 14.11 14.86
N PHE A 18 0.47 13.97 14.09
CA PHE A 18 0.46 14.18 12.64
C PHE A 18 -0.26 15.46 12.30
N PHE A 19 0.41 16.37 11.61
CA PHE A 19 -0.19 17.63 11.21
C PHE A 19 0.20 18.03 9.78
N THR A 20 -0.68 18.79 9.14
CA THR A 20 -0.44 19.40 7.83
C THR A 20 -0.19 20.88 8.03
N LEU A 21 0.91 21.38 7.48
CA LEU A 21 1.19 22.82 7.42
C LEU A 21 0.71 23.42 6.10
N GLY A 22 0.20 24.65 6.16
CA GLY A 22 -0.01 25.47 4.98
C GLY A 22 1.32 25.87 4.39
N GLY A 23 1.58 25.51 3.14
CA GLY A 23 2.88 25.74 2.49
C GLY A 23 3.24 27.23 2.36
N ASP A 24 2.24 28.12 2.38
CA ASP A 24 2.40 29.58 2.28
C ASP A 24 2.52 30.27 3.65
N THR A 25 1.84 29.76 4.68
CA THR A 25 1.74 30.40 5.99
C THR A 25 2.57 29.72 7.07
N GLY A 26 3.02 28.47 6.84
CA GLY A 26 3.62 27.61 7.86
C GLY A 26 2.69 27.29 9.02
N ARG A 27 1.41 27.66 8.94
CA ARG A 27 0.42 27.44 10.00
C ARG A 27 -0.14 26.03 9.88
N GLU A 28 -0.41 25.44 11.03
CA GLU A 28 -1.12 24.17 11.11
C GLU A 28 -2.54 24.32 10.54
N ILE A 29 -2.87 23.47 9.56
CA ILE A 29 -4.21 23.42 8.95
C ILE A 29 -5.05 22.34 9.63
N VAL A 30 -4.45 21.17 9.82
CA VAL A 30 -5.12 20.00 10.40
C VAL A 30 -4.13 19.27 11.29
N HIS A 31 -4.58 18.87 12.48
CA HIS A 31 -3.94 17.86 13.30
C HIS A 31 -4.84 16.62 13.35
N VAL A 32 -4.28 15.47 13.02
CA VAL A 32 -4.94 14.17 13.10
C VAL A 32 -4.36 13.42 14.29
N PRO A 33 -5.10 13.29 15.40
CA PRO A 33 -4.62 12.51 16.54
C PRO A 33 -4.53 11.03 16.13
N PHE A 34 -3.37 10.41 16.38
CA PHE A 34 -3.20 8.97 16.27
C PHE A 34 -3.24 8.35 17.68
N ASP A 35 -4.30 7.62 17.99
CA ASP A 35 -4.40 6.83 19.23
C ASP A 35 -3.56 5.55 19.06
N LEU A 36 -2.30 5.61 19.50
CA LEU A 36 -1.33 4.54 19.32
C LEU A 36 -1.54 3.37 20.29
N GLU A 37 -2.23 3.58 21.41
CA GLU A 37 -2.45 2.57 22.45
C GLU A 37 -3.29 1.37 21.96
N LYS A 38 -4.03 1.54 20.85
CA LYS A 38 -4.90 0.49 20.30
C LYS A 38 -4.26 -0.39 19.22
N SER A 39 -3.00 -0.16 18.87
CA SER A 39 -2.36 -0.83 17.74
C SER A 39 -1.45 -1.99 18.17
N ASN A 40 -2.05 -3.11 18.61
CA ASN A 40 -1.35 -4.35 18.98
C ASN A 40 -0.25 -4.21 20.07
N SER A 41 0.43 -5.31 20.41
CA SER A 41 1.43 -5.35 21.49
C SER A 41 2.71 -4.56 21.22
N ALA A 42 2.94 -4.08 19.99
CA ALA A 42 4.13 -3.32 19.58
C ALA A 42 3.83 -1.87 19.19
N GLY A 43 2.56 -1.46 19.12
CA GLY A 43 2.17 -0.14 18.62
C GLY A 43 2.41 0.03 17.12
N ALA A 44 1.95 1.13 16.54
CA ALA A 44 2.33 1.54 15.19
C ALA A 44 3.78 2.04 15.21
N ARG A 45 4.53 1.69 14.16
CA ARG A 45 5.97 1.94 14.06
C ARG A 45 6.33 2.58 12.73
N CYS A 46 7.33 3.44 12.75
CA CYS A 46 8.01 3.96 11.57
C CYS A 46 9.32 3.20 11.39
N ILE A 47 9.51 2.56 10.24
CA ILE A 47 10.75 1.87 9.90
C ILE A 47 11.17 2.27 8.49
N ASP A 48 12.47 2.47 8.29
CA ASP A 48 13.00 2.67 6.95
C ASP A 48 12.75 1.41 6.09
N ARG A 49 12.38 1.62 4.83
CA ARG A 49 12.05 0.52 3.93
C ARG A 49 13.23 -0.41 3.72
N SER A 50 14.45 0.10 3.59
CA SER A 50 15.63 -0.75 3.39
C SER A 50 15.91 -1.60 4.63
N THR A 51 15.76 -1.01 5.82
CA THR A 51 15.91 -1.73 7.10
C THR A 51 14.90 -2.87 7.22
N PHE A 52 13.62 -2.60 6.92
CA PHE A 52 12.58 -3.64 6.95
C PHE A 52 12.84 -4.75 5.92
N MET A 53 13.28 -4.39 4.71
CA MET A 53 13.61 -5.38 3.67
C MET A 53 14.79 -6.26 4.09
N ASN A 54 15.82 -5.69 4.74
CA ASN A 54 16.96 -6.46 5.22
C ASN A 54 16.54 -7.47 6.30
N ILE A 55 15.68 -7.09 7.25
CA ILE A 55 15.12 -8.02 8.26
C ILE A 55 14.46 -9.23 7.58
N LEU A 56 13.69 -9.00 6.50
CA LEU A 56 13.04 -10.07 5.75
C LEU A 56 14.04 -10.93 4.97
N LEU A 57 15.02 -10.31 4.32
CA LEU A 57 16.07 -11.02 3.56
C LEU A 57 16.93 -11.89 4.47
N ASP A 58 17.30 -11.39 5.64
CA ASP A 58 18.04 -12.15 6.66
C ASP A 58 17.27 -13.42 7.04
N GLN A 59 15.96 -13.31 7.30
CA GLN A 59 15.12 -14.48 7.58
C GLN A 59 14.98 -15.44 6.40
N ILE A 60 14.85 -14.94 5.17
CA ILE A 60 14.78 -15.79 3.98
C ILE A 60 16.06 -16.63 3.87
N HIS A 61 17.22 -16.02 4.09
CA HIS A 61 18.51 -16.71 4.08
C HIS A 61 18.64 -17.71 5.23
N GLU A 62 18.26 -17.33 6.45
CA GLU A 62 18.29 -18.22 7.63
C GLU A 62 17.40 -19.45 7.46
N GLN A 63 16.25 -19.30 6.80
CA GLN A 63 15.34 -20.40 6.51
C GLN A 63 15.76 -21.22 5.28
N GLY A 64 16.86 -20.85 4.60
CA GLY A 64 17.35 -21.54 3.40
C GLY A 64 16.39 -21.46 2.21
N VAL A 65 15.53 -20.44 2.17
CA VAL A 65 14.59 -20.25 1.06
C VAL A 65 15.37 -19.71 -0.14
N GLU A 66 15.25 -20.38 -1.28
CA GLU A 66 15.88 -19.94 -2.52
C GLU A 66 15.30 -18.59 -2.98
N LEU A 67 16.17 -17.61 -3.20
CA LEU A 67 15.80 -16.29 -3.68
C LEU A 67 16.45 -16.02 -5.04
N VAL A 68 15.62 -15.98 -6.08
CA VAL A 68 16.07 -15.75 -7.46
C VAL A 68 15.66 -14.37 -7.93
N TYR A 69 16.65 -13.53 -8.25
CA TYR A 69 16.43 -12.17 -8.71
C TYR A 69 16.25 -12.08 -10.22
N GLY A 70 15.76 -10.92 -10.69
CA GLY A 70 15.57 -10.65 -12.12
C GLY A 70 14.41 -11.40 -12.77
N LYS A 71 13.64 -12.17 -11.99
CA LYS A 71 12.49 -12.94 -12.48
C LYS A 71 11.22 -12.09 -12.47
N ARG A 72 10.74 -11.75 -13.66
CA ARG A 72 9.44 -11.10 -13.87
C ARG A 72 8.53 -12.05 -14.61
N LEU A 73 7.35 -12.33 -14.04
CA LEU A 73 6.35 -13.20 -14.67
C LEU A 73 5.89 -12.60 -16.00
N HIS A 74 5.95 -13.40 -17.06
CA HIS A 74 5.46 -13.06 -18.40
C HIS A 74 4.14 -13.79 -18.68
N THR A 75 4.16 -15.12 -18.60
CA THR A 75 2.98 -15.99 -18.77
C THR A 75 2.91 -17.03 -17.66
N LEU A 76 1.70 -17.52 -17.40
CA LEU A 76 1.46 -18.63 -16.49
C LEU A 76 0.45 -19.59 -17.14
N GLU A 77 0.70 -20.88 -16.96
CA GLU A 77 -0.19 -21.96 -17.39
C GLU A 77 -0.47 -22.87 -16.19
N GLN A 78 -1.74 -23.18 -15.96
CA GLN A 78 -2.16 -24.06 -14.88
C GLN A 78 -2.68 -25.38 -15.44
N THR A 79 -2.18 -26.47 -14.87
CA THR A 79 -2.71 -27.82 -15.05
C THR A 79 -3.31 -28.30 -13.73
N PRO A 80 -4.06 -29.41 -13.72
CA PRO A 80 -4.56 -30.00 -12.47
C PRO A 80 -3.47 -30.41 -11.45
N LYS A 81 -2.20 -30.49 -11.88
CA LYS A 81 -1.08 -30.98 -11.04
C LYS A 81 0.04 -29.97 -10.81
N ALA A 82 0.04 -28.83 -11.51
CA ALA A 82 1.14 -27.86 -11.44
C ALA A 82 0.76 -26.52 -12.08
N VAL A 83 1.51 -25.50 -11.71
CA VAL A 83 1.59 -24.20 -12.38
C VAL A 83 2.97 -24.10 -13.03
N GLU A 84 3.01 -23.78 -14.33
CA GLU A 84 4.22 -23.44 -15.06
C GLU A 84 4.25 -21.93 -15.30
N VAL A 85 5.38 -21.29 -14.99
CA VAL A 85 5.60 -19.86 -15.18
C VAL A 85 6.73 -19.68 -16.18
N THR A 86 6.50 -18.81 -17.17
CA THR A 86 7.58 -18.30 -18.03
C THR A 86 7.88 -16.87 -17.62
N PHE A 87 9.17 -16.57 -17.45
CA PHE A 87 9.66 -15.24 -17.09
C PHE A 87 10.06 -14.45 -18.34
N THR A 88 10.19 -13.12 -18.19
CA THR A 88 10.57 -12.23 -19.30
C THR A 88 11.97 -12.47 -19.84
N ASP A 89 12.84 -13.14 -19.08
CA ASP A 89 14.18 -13.54 -19.54
C ASP A 89 14.16 -14.87 -20.32
N GLY A 90 12.98 -15.43 -20.61
CA GLY A 90 12.78 -16.69 -21.32
C GLY A 90 12.92 -17.94 -20.44
N THR A 91 13.36 -17.80 -19.19
CA THR A 91 13.47 -18.93 -18.27
C THR A 91 12.10 -19.38 -17.75
N LYS A 92 12.02 -20.62 -17.24
CA LYS A 92 10.79 -21.23 -16.77
C LYS A 92 10.95 -21.80 -15.37
N ALA A 93 9.87 -21.82 -14.61
CA ALA A 93 9.76 -22.51 -13.32
C ALA A 93 8.44 -23.28 -13.24
N ARG A 94 8.44 -24.40 -12.49
CA ARG A 94 7.27 -25.24 -12.27
C ARG A 94 7.12 -25.49 -10.76
N GLY A 95 5.89 -25.42 -10.27
CA GLY A 95 5.56 -25.76 -8.88
C GLY A 95 4.10 -26.17 -8.71
N ASP A 96 3.76 -26.70 -7.55
CA ASP A 96 2.38 -27.13 -7.27
C ASP A 96 1.45 -25.94 -6.99
N VAL A 97 2.02 -24.86 -6.42
CA VAL A 97 1.30 -23.64 -6.03
C VAL A 97 2.09 -22.41 -6.46
N LEU A 98 1.38 -21.41 -7.00
CA LEU A 98 1.91 -20.07 -7.27
C LEU A 98 1.21 -19.06 -6.35
N ILE A 99 2.00 -18.28 -5.60
CA ILE A 99 1.50 -17.20 -4.74
C ILE A 99 1.83 -15.86 -5.41
N GLY A 100 0.80 -15.11 -5.82
CA GLY A 100 0.97 -13.77 -6.39
C GLY A 100 1.19 -12.71 -5.30
N ALA A 101 2.45 -12.30 -5.10
CA ALA A 101 2.86 -11.29 -4.11
C ALA A 101 3.57 -10.07 -4.75
N GLU A 102 3.49 -9.92 -6.06
CA GLU A 102 4.25 -8.92 -6.84
C GLU A 102 3.57 -7.53 -6.91
N GLY A 103 2.52 -7.32 -6.12
CA GLY A 103 2.00 -6.00 -5.77
C GLY A 103 0.90 -5.45 -6.69
N ARG A 104 0.77 -4.11 -6.69
CA ARG A 104 -0.39 -3.41 -7.27
C ARG A 104 -0.56 -3.62 -8.78
N ARG A 105 0.52 -3.88 -9.53
CA ARG A 105 0.49 -4.16 -10.98
C ARG A 105 0.69 -5.65 -11.26
N SER A 106 0.06 -6.50 -10.45
CA SER A 106 0.22 -7.96 -10.50
C SER A 106 -0.10 -8.54 -11.89
N PRO A 107 0.90 -9.06 -12.64
CA PRO A 107 0.66 -9.89 -13.81
C PRO A 107 -0.12 -11.16 -13.46
N THR A 108 0.09 -11.77 -12.29
CA THR A 108 -0.68 -12.95 -11.85
C THR A 108 -2.18 -12.64 -11.83
N ARG A 109 -2.57 -11.51 -11.23
CA ARG A 109 -3.96 -11.08 -11.19
C ARG A 109 -4.51 -10.78 -12.58
N SER A 110 -3.72 -10.16 -13.46
CA SER A 110 -4.13 -9.90 -14.84
C SER A 110 -4.36 -11.19 -15.65
N HIS A 111 -3.53 -12.22 -15.44
CA HIS A 111 -3.71 -13.53 -16.07
C HIS A 111 -4.95 -14.26 -15.57
N LEU A 112 -5.21 -14.26 -14.27
CA LEU A 112 -6.37 -14.92 -13.68
C LEU A 112 -7.70 -14.19 -13.96
N PHE A 113 -7.67 -12.86 -14.07
CA PHE A 113 -8.86 -12.03 -14.21
C PHE A 113 -8.71 -10.98 -15.31
N PRO A 114 -8.60 -11.38 -16.59
CA PRO A 114 -8.29 -10.47 -17.69
C PRO A 114 -9.35 -9.36 -17.88
N GLN A 115 -10.59 -9.61 -17.46
CA GLN A 115 -11.71 -8.66 -17.62
C GLN A 115 -11.91 -7.74 -16.41
N ARG A 116 -11.06 -7.83 -15.37
CA ARG A 116 -11.16 -6.99 -14.17
C ARG A 116 -9.92 -6.13 -14.02
N ALA A 117 -10.00 -4.91 -14.55
CA ALA A 117 -9.00 -3.89 -14.27
C ALA A 117 -8.95 -3.61 -12.76
N PHE A 118 -7.75 -3.58 -12.19
CA PHE A 118 -7.55 -3.16 -10.81
C PHE A 118 -7.96 -1.69 -10.68
N ARG A 119 -9.18 -1.44 -10.19
CA ARG A 119 -9.63 -0.11 -9.84
C ARG A 119 -9.02 0.23 -8.48
N GLY A 120 -7.86 0.90 -8.51
CA GLY A 120 -7.18 1.31 -7.30
C GLY A 120 -8.13 2.07 -6.39
N LEU A 121 -8.11 1.72 -5.11
CA LEU A 121 -8.79 2.45 -4.04
C LEU A 121 -8.12 3.82 -3.90
N MET A 122 -8.41 4.72 -4.82
CA MET A 122 -8.38 6.14 -4.56
C MET A 122 -9.74 6.40 -3.94
N SER A 123 -9.79 6.63 -2.63
CA SER A 123 -10.98 7.22 -2.02
C SER A 123 -11.34 8.44 -2.88
N PRO A 124 -12.57 8.56 -3.41
CA PRO A 124 -12.95 9.78 -4.08
C PRO A 124 -12.68 10.93 -3.09
N SER A 125 -11.98 11.97 -3.56
CA SER A 125 -11.94 13.22 -2.84
C SER A 125 -13.40 13.68 -2.56
N PRO A 126 -13.67 14.44 -1.48
CA PRO A 126 -15.03 14.69 -1.01
C PRO A 126 -15.96 15.44 -1.98
N GLN A 127 -15.55 15.72 -3.21
CA GLN A 127 -16.32 16.54 -4.15
C GLN A 127 -17.39 15.77 -4.97
N GLY A 128 -17.92 14.63 -4.50
CA GLY A 128 -18.96 13.93 -5.27
C GLY A 128 -19.51 12.63 -4.69
N LEU A 129 -19.83 12.58 -3.40
CA LEU A 129 -20.56 11.46 -2.78
C LEU A 129 -22.06 11.80 -2.64
N ASP A 130 -22.79 11.82 -3.74
CA ASP A 130 -24.25 11.93 -3.71
C ASP A 130 -25.00 10.82 -4.46
N LYS A 131 -24.37 9.88 -5.19
CA LYS A 131 -25.15 8.90 -6.00
C LYS A 131 -24.71 7.43 -6.06
N ALA A 132 -23.82 6.95 -5.19
CA ALA A 132 -23.58 5.51 -5.07
C ALA A 132 -24.15 5.00 -3.74
N GLY A 133 -25.41 4.56 -3.78
CA GLY A 133 -26.07 3.93 -2.64
C GLY A 133 -25.32 2.68 -2.20
N TRP A 134 -24.71 2.75 -1.01
CA TRP A 134 -24.25 1.59 -0.28
C TRP A 134 -25.08 1.51 0.99
N SER A 135 -26.05 0.59 1.02
CA SER A 135 -26.92 0.36 2.17
C SER A 135 -26.24 -0.60 3.14
N GLY A 136 -25.56 -0.08 4.14
CA GLY A 136 -25.05 -0.91 5.23
C GLY A 136 -24.01 -0.23 6.10
N GLY A 137 -24.43 0.27 7.28
CA GLY A 137 -23.53 0.46 8.42
C GLY A 137 -23.01 1.88 8.67
N ARG A 138 -23.78 2.61 9.49
CA ARG A 138 -23.50 3.91 10.14
C ARG A 138 -22.03 4.19 10.48
N TRP A 139 -21.53 5.35 10.03
CA TRP A 139 -20.54 6.15 10.78
C TRP A 139 -20.96 7.62 10.73
N TRP A 140 -21.13 8.22 11.91
CA TRP A 140 -21.31 9.66 12.10
C TRP A 140 -19.94 10.29 12.32
N ALA A 141 -19.67 11.41 11.64
CA ALA A 141 -18.78 12.44 12.15
C ALA A 141 -19.43 13.80 11.89
N MET A 142 -19.88 14.42 12.97
CA MET A 142 -20.45 15.76 13.01
C MET A 142 -19.35 16.77 13.37
N GLY A 143 -19.40 17.95 12.77
CA GLY A 143 -18.61 19.14 13.11
C GLY A 143 -17.72 19.59 11.94
N GLY A 144 -17.77 20.82 11.45
CA GLY A 144 -18.49 22.03 11.80
C GLY A 144 -18.28 23.05 10.68
N ALA A 145 -19.13 24.07 10.63
CA ALA A 145 -19.16 25.10 9.60
C ALA A 145 -17.82 25.85 9.44
N GLY A 146 -17.38 26.11 8.19
CA GLY A 146 -16.37 27.14 7.95
C GLY A 146 -15.61 27.07 6.63
N ARG A 147 -16.06 27.87 5.65
CA ARG A 147 -15.32 28.45 4.50
C ARG A 147 -14.70 27.50 3.46
N THR A 148 -15.34 27.47 2.29
CA THR A 148 -14.75 27.10 1.00
C THR A 148 -13.63 28.08 0.62
N ILE A 149 -12.45 27.55 0.30
CA ILE A 149 -11.35 28.31 -0.33
C ILE A 149 -11.63 28.34 -1.85
N PRO A 150 -11.65 29.50 -2.53
CA PRO A 150 -11.87 29.54 -3.96
C PRO A 150 -10.66 29.02 -4.73
N ALA A 151 -10.95 28.30 -5.82
CA ALA A 151 -9.98 27.75 -6.75
C ALA A 151 -9.10 28.84 -7.39
N TRP A 152 -7.80 28.55 -7.48
CA TRP A 152 -6.81 29.34 -8.22
C TRP A 152 -7.24 29.55 -9.68
N SER A 153 -7.39 30.81 -10.10
CA SER A 153 -7.56 31.17 -11.51
C SER A 153 -6.18 31.22 -12.20
N ARG A 154 -6.01 30.43 -13.26
CA ARG A 154 -4.86 30.55 -14.16
C ARG A 154 -4.95 31.90 -14.87
N ARG A 155 -4.20 32.90 -14.42
CA ARG A 155 -3.92 34.08 -15.23
C ARG A 155 -2.86 33.72 -16.26
N GLY A 156 -3.24 33.82 -17.53
CA GLY A 156 -2.41 33.54 -18.68
C GLY A 156 -1.18 34.46 -18.73
N CYS A 157 -0.06 33.86 -19.09
CA CYS A 157 1.09 34.58 -19.61
C CYS A 157 0.69 35.25 -20.94
N ARG A 158 0.98 36.54 -21.07
CA ARG A 158 1.14 37.21 -22.37
C ARG A 158 2.46 37.97 -22.34
N GLY A 159 3.21 37.83 -23.43
CA GLY A 159 4.14 38.80 -24.02
C GLY A 159 5.24 39.33 -23.13
#